data_AF-A0A946I8V0-F1
#
_entry.id   AF-A0A946I8V0-F1
#
_cell.length_a   1.000
_cell.length_b   1.000
_cell.length_c   1.000
_cell.angle_alpha   90.00
_cell.angle_beta   90.00
_cell.angle_gamma   90.00
#
_symmetry.space_group_name_H-M   'P 1'
#
loop_
_entity.id
_entity.type
_entity.pdbx_description
1 polymer ?
#
loop_
_entity_poly.entity_id
_entity_poly.type
_entity_poly.pdbx_seq_one_letter_code
_entity_poly.pdbx_strand_id
1 'polypeptide(L)'
;MRYGEPSVNSVMTHLANEGISRLVVLPLYPQFSCSTSASVFDAVNDVLKSWRNLPSTHLIRDYHCHHGYLEALTQSVHEHWAKHPRGEKLIMSFHGTPQRYADQGDPYHEQCHATAKALADRLALNSDQWMLTFQSRFGKAPWLTPYTDKTLEALPASGTNSVDIICPGFAADCLETLEEIAEENAEIFEKAGGNTFSYIPCLNARHDHIKALSAVIRQDVPGWFAP
;
A
#
# COMPACT_ATOMS: atom_id res chain seq x y z
N MET A 1 9.40 -12.68 5.81
CA MET A 1 9.64 -11.93 4.56
C MET A 1 9.60 -12.88 3.38
N ARG A 2 9.02 -12.44 2.25
CA ARG A 2 9.03 -13.23 1.00
C ARG A 2 10.45 -13.33 0.42
N TYR A 3 11.17 -12.21 0.43
CA TYR A 3 12.55 -12.07 -0.01
C TYR A 3 13.34 -11.41 1.12
N GLY A 4 13.90 -12.21 2.04
CA GLY A 4 14.65 -11.72 3.20
C GLY A 4 14.43 -12.56 4.45
N GLU A 5 15.04 -12.14 5.55
CA GLU A 5 14.90 -12.80 6.86
C GLU A 5 14.05 -11.97 7.85
N PRO A 6 13.29 -12.62 8.74
CA PRO A 6 13.08 -14.07 8.81
C PRO A 6 12.23 -14.57 7.62
N SER A 7 12.63 -15.66 6.98
CA SER A 7 11.93 -16.23 5.82
C SER A 7 10.57 -16.85 6.18
N VAL A 8 9.65 -16.98 5.20
CA VAL A 8 8.34 -17.62 5.42
C VAL A 8 8.49 -19.04 5.98
N ASN A 9 9.42 -19.83 5.43
CA ASN A 9 9.66 -21.20 5.89
C ASN A 9 10.16 -21.27 7.33
N SER A 10 11.11 -20.40 7.73
CA SER A 10 11.67 -20.44 9.07
C SER A 10 10.62 -20.08 10.13
N VAL A 11 9.82 -19.03 9.88
CA VAL A 11 8.73 -18.60 10.77
C VAL A 11 7.66 -19.68 10.88
N MET A 12 7.20 -20.24 9.76
CA MET A 12 6.17 -21.28 9.79
C MET A 12 6.63 -22.54 10.51
N THR A 13 7.86 -22.99 10.26
CA THR A 13 8.44 -24.15 10.96
C THR A 13 8.52 -23.90 12.47
N HIS A 14 8.92 -22.69 12.86
CA HIS A 14 8.95 -22.29 14.26
C HIS A 14 7.54 -22.35 14.90
N LEU A 15 6.53 -21.74 14.28
CA LEU A 15 5.15 -21.78 14.76
C LEU A 15 4.60 -23.21 14.86
N ALA A 16 4.92 -24.08 13.91
CA ALA A 16 4.51 -25.48 13.97
C ALA A 16 5.16 -26.23 15.13
N ASN A 17 6.44 -25.97 15.42
CA ASN A 17 7.14 -26.56 16.57
C ASN A 17 6.56 -26.08 17.92
N GLU A 18 5.94 -24.90 17.95
CA GLU A 18 5.18 -24.41 19.12
C GLU A 18 3.78 -25.01 19.25
N GLY A 19 3.38 -25.89 18.31
CA GLY A 19 2.07 -26.54 18.33
C GLY A 19 0.93 -25.65 17.83
N ILE A 20 1.23 -24.55 17.11
CA ILE A 20 0.20 -23.69 16.53
C ILE A 20 -0.60 -24.47 15.47
N SER A 21 -1.91 -24.57 15.69
CA SER A 21 -2.85 -25.32 14.84
C SER A 21 -3.75 -24.43 13.98
N ARG A 22 -3.66 -23.11 14.15
CA ARG A 22 -4.43 -22.10 13.41
C ARG A 22 -3.50 -21.01 12.91
N LEU A 23 -3.45 -20.79 11.60
CA LEU A 23 -2.56 -19.86 10.93
C LEU A 23 -3.35 -18.85 10.10
N VAL A 24 -3.26 -17.57 10.45
CA VAL A 24 -3.74 -16.47 9.58
C VAL A 24 -2.54 -15.89 8.85
N VAL A 25 -2.67 -15.72 7.54
CA VAL A 25 -1.70 -15.01 6.71
C VAL A 25 -2.32 -13.69 6.25
N LEU A 26 -1.76 -12.59 6.73
CA LEU A 26 -2.10 -11.24 6.30
C LEU A 26 -0.87 -10.61 5.64
N PRO A 27 -0.80 -10.56 4.30
CA PRO A 27 0.19 -9.76 3.60
C PRO A 27 0.04 -8.28 4.00
N LEU A 28 1.14 -7.57 4.24
CA LEU A 28 1.11 -6.13 4.56
C LEU A 28 0.96 -5.24 3.30
N TYR A 29 0.27 -5.77 2.29
CA TYR A 29 -0.14 -5.06 1.08
C TYR A 29 -1.66 -4.90 1.14
N PRO A 30 -2.20 -3.68 1.27
CA PRO A 30 -3.64 -3.49 1.36
C PRO A 30 -4.36 -3.92 0.08
N GLN A 31 -3.78 -3.62 -1.09
CA GLN A 31 -4.27 -4.05 -2.40
C GLN A 31 -3.61 -5.38 -2.80
N PHE A 32 -4.43 -6.32 -3.27
CA PHE A 32 -3.95 -7.58 -3.83
C PHE A 32 -3.26 -7.35 -5.17
N SER A 33 -2.11 -8.01 -5.37
CA SER A 33 -1.52 -8.24 -6.69
C SER A 33 -0.95 -9.66 -6.78
N CYS A 34 -0.91 -10.21 -7.99
CA CYS A 34 -0.23 -11.46 -8.29
C CYS A 34 1.28 -11.39 -7.99
N SER A 35 1.91 -10.23 -8.12
CA SER A 35 3.34 -10.07 -7.82
C SER A 35 3.67 -9.87 -6.33
N THR A 36 2.67 -9.61 -5.48
CA THR A 36 2.89 -9.36 -4.04
C THR A 36 2.16 -10.39 -3.18
N SER A 37 0.87 -10.18 -2.88
CA SER A 37 0.07 -11.04 -2.00
C SER A 37 0.03 -12.48 -2.49
N ALA A 38 -0.15 -12.72 -3.80
CA ALA A 38 -0.14 -14.08 -4.33
C ALA A 38 1.23 -14.76 -4.19
N SER A 39 2.33 -14.04 -4.43
CA SER A 39 3.70 -14.56 -4.21
C SER A 39 3.95 -14.96 -2.75
N VAL A 40 3.34 -14.25 -1.79
CA VAL A 40 3.35 -14.64 -0.37
C VAL A 40 2.55 -15.92 -0.15
N PHE A 41 1.36 -16.03 -0.75
CA PHE A 41 0.53 -17.23 -0.64
C PHE A 41 1.20 -18.46 -1.28
N ASP A 42 1.87 -18.29 -2.42
CA ASP A 42 2.67 -19.35 -3.04
C ASP A 42 3.77 -19.84 -2.10
N ALA A 43 4.51 -18.91 -1.46
CA ALA A 43 5.54 -19.27 -0.49
C ALA A 43 4.99 -20.03 0.73
N VAL A 44 3.82 -19.63 1.23
CA VAL A 44 3.13 -20.34 2.33
C VAL A 44 2.73 -21.74 1.89
N ASN A 45 2.09 -21.87 0.73
CA ASN A 45 1.64 -23.15 0.19
C ASN A 45 2.81 -24.09 -0.16
N ASP A 46 3.94 -23.54 -0.61
CA ASP A 46 5.17 -24.28 -0.86
C ASP A 46 5.75 -24.93 0.41
N VAL A 47 5.56 -24.30 1.57
CA VAL A 47 5.92 -24.89 2.87
C VAL A 47 4.89 -25.94 3.25
N LEU A 48 3.60 -25.58 3.24
CA LEU A 48 2.51 -26.45 3.68
C LEU A 48 2.41 -27.76 2.87
N LYS A 49 2.65 -27.74 1.55
CA LYS A 49 2.60 -28.95 0.72
C LYS A 49 3.57 -30.06 1.17
N SER A 50 4.60 -29.71 1.94
CA SER A 50 5.57 -30.68 2.48
C SER A 50 5.11 -31.31 3.81
N TRP A 51 4.13 -30.72 4.50
CA TRP A 51 3.70 -31.14 5.83
C TRP A 51 2.60 -32.20 5.77
N ARG A 52 2.57 -33.09 6.78
CA ARG A 52 1.53 -34.12 6.94
C ARG A 52 0.39 -33.67 7.85
N ASN A 53 0.71 -32.90 8.90
CA ASN A 53 -0.25 -32.34 9.82
C ASN A 53 -0.40 -30.84 9.54
N LEU A 54 -1.39 -30.47 8.72
CA LEU A 54 -1.62 -29.09 8.32
C LEU A 54 -2.39 -28.33 9.42
N PRO A 55 -2.03 -27.07 9.72
CA PRO A 55 -2.88 -26.21 10.53
C PRO A 55 -4.14 -25.81 9.74
N SER A 56 -5.19 -25.38 10.44
CA SER A 56 -6.25 -24.60 9.79
C SER A 56 -5.64 -23.29 9.30
N THR A 57 -5.76 -22.99 8.01
CA THR A 57 -5.15 -21.81 7.39
C THR A 57 -6.21 -20.87 6.86
N HIS A 58 -6.04 -19.57 7.11
CA HIS A 58 -6.85 -18.50 6.51
C HIS A 58 -5.94 -17.48 5.83
N LEU A 59 -6.18 -17.22 4.54
CA LEU A 59 -5.43 -16.25 3.75
C LEU A 59 -6.30 -15.00 3.58
N ILE A 60 -5.87 -13.87 4.14
CA ILE A 60 -6.56 -12.60 3.96
C ILE A 60 -6.08 -11.99 2.65
N ARG A 61 -6.98 -11.94 1.67
CA ARG A 61 -6.66 -11.60 0.28
C ARG A 61 -6.22 -10.14 0.13
N ASP A 62 -6.99 -9.22 0.68
CA ASP A 62 -6.80 -7.77 0.63
C ASP A 62 -7.62 -7.09 1.73
N TYR A 63 -7.32 -5.82 2.00
CA TYR A 63 -8.05 -4.98 2.96
C TYR A 63 -8.06 -3.49 2.55
N HIS A 64 -7.84 -3.22 1.26
CA HIS A 64 -7.65 -1.89 0.68
C HIS A 64 -8.81 -0.90 0.97
N CYS A 65 -10.04 -1.39 1.11
CA CYS A 65 -11.21 -0.58 1.48
C CYS A 65 -11.73 -0.85 2.91
N HIS A 66 -10.97 -1.56 3.74
CA HIS A 66 -11.37 -1.81 5.12
C HIS A 66 -11.50 -0.49 5.89
N HIS A 67 -12.61 -0.31 6.62
CA HIS A 67 -12.94 0.94 7.30
C HIS A 67 -11.81 1.45 8.19
N GLY A 68 -11.24 0.57 9.04
CA GLY A 68 -10.15 0.95 9.94
C GLY A 68 -8.87 1.40 9.22
N TYR A 69 -8.59 0.82 8.06
CA TYR A 69 -7.39 1.17 7.28
C TYR A 69 -7.57 2.53 6.59
N LEU A 70 -8.71 2.75 5.94
CA LEU A 70 -9.06 4.05 5.36
C LEU A 70 -9.13 5.15 6.42
N GLU A 71 -9.62 4.83 7.62
CA GLU A 71 -9.63 5.77 8.75
C GLU A 71 -8.21 6.14 9.17
N ALA A 72 -7.31 5.17 9.32
CA ALA A 72 -5.90 5.44 9.67
C ALA A 72 -5.20 6.33 8.62
N LEU A 73 -5.45 6.10 7.32
CA LEU A 73 -4.96 6.98 6.24
C LEU A 73 -5.57 8.38 6.32
N THR A 74 -6.87 8.48 6.60
CA THR A 74 -7.56 9.77 6.72
C THR A 74 -6.96 10.59 7.87
N GLN A 75 -6.72 9.94 9.02
CA GLN A 75 -6.10 10.60 10.17
C GLN A 75 -4.65 11.00 9.91
N SER A 76 -3.85 10.18 9.22
CA SER A 76 -2.47 10.54 8.90
C SER A 76 -2.40 11.80 8.01
N VAL A 77 -3.31 11.93 7.03
CA VAL A 77 -3.40 13.10 6.18
C VAL A 77 -3.86 14.34 6.96
N HIS A 78 -4.89 14.22 7.81
CA HIS A 78 -5.34 15.34 8.64
C HIS A 78 -4.28 15.82 9.62
N GLU A 79 -3.56 14.90 10.26
CA GLU A 79 -2.46 15.23 11.17
C GLU A 79 -1.31 15.95 10.45
N HIS A 80 -1.02 15.56 9.21
CA HIS A 80 -0.04 16.24 8.37
C HIS A 80 -0.50 17.66 8.05
N TRP A 81 -1.72 17.85 7.55
CA TRP A 81 -2.29 19.18 7.24
C TRP A 81 -2.47 20.09 8.47
N ALA A 82 -2.53 19.52 9.68
CA ALA A 82 -2.54 20.30 10.91
C ALA A 82 -1.16 20.91 11.25
N LYS A 83 -0.07 20.31 10.75
CA LYS A 83 1.32 20.70 11.04
C LYS A 83 2.00 21.40 9.87
N HIS A 84 1.53 21.15 8.65
CA HIS A 84 2.10 21.65 7.41
C HIS A 84 1.04 22.40 6.60
N PRO A 85 1.42 23.44 5.83
CA PRO A 85 0.52 24.04 4.86
C PRO A 85 0.00 22.97 3.90
N ARG A 86 -1.31 22.86 3.80
CA ARG A 86 -1.96 21.93 2.87
C ARG A 86 -1.64 22.32 1.43
N GLY A 87 -1.12 21.36 0.66
CA GLY A 87 -0.89 21.51 -0.77
C GLY A 87 -2.19 21.67 -1.56
N GLU A 88 -2.09 22.25 -2.75
CA GLU A 88 -3.21 22.40 -3.68
C GLU A 88 -3.78 21.05 -4.13
N LYS A 89 -2.92 20.01 -4.17
CA LYS A 89 -3.28 18.67 -4.64
C LYS A 89 -2.66 17.58 -3.77
N LEU A 90 -3.48 16.59 -3.39
CA LEU A 90 -3.02 15.34 -2.77
C LEU A 90 -2.74 14.29 -3.85
N ILE A 91 -1.49 13.87 -3.97
CA ILE A 91 -1.07 12.78 -4.85
C ILE A 91 -1.08 11.48 -4.05
N MET A 92 -1.87 10.50 -4.51
CA MET A 92 -1.88 9.15 -3.96
C MET A 92 -1.09 8.25 -4.90
N SER A 93 0.17 8.01 -4.55
CA SER A 93 1.12 7.26 -5.36
C SER A 93 1.11 5.77 -4.97
N PHE A 94 0.96 4.90 -5.95
CA PHE A 94 1.03 3.44 -5.78
C PHE A 94 2.19 2.87 -6.57
N HIS A 95 2.75 1.74 -6.16
CA HIS A 95 3.79 1.10 -6.97
C HIS A 95 3.21 0.65 -8.32
N GLY A 96 3.90 0.95 -9.41
CA GLY A 96 3.48 0.58 -10.75
C GLY A 96 3.56 -0.94 -10.94
N THR A 97 2.72 -1.46 -11.82
CA THR A 97 2.87 -2.83 -12.33
C THR A 97 2.84 -2.80 -13.85
N PRO A 98 3.41 -3.82 -14.52
CA PRO A 98 3.21 -3.99 -15.97
C PRO A 98 1.72 -4.00 -16.33
N GLN A 99 1.33 -3.29 -17.39
CA GLN A 99 -0.05 -3.20 -17.86
C GLN A 99 -0.66 -4.59 -18.11
N ARG A 100 0.15 -5.52 -18.63
CA ARG A 100 -0.26 -6.90 -18.90
C ARG A 100 -0.82 -7.64 -17.68
N TYR A 101 -0.47 -7.26 -16.45
CA TYR A 101 -1.03 -7.89 -15.24
C TYR A 101 -2.50 -7.54 -15.11
N ALA A 102 -2.86 -6.26 -15.25
CA ALA A 102 -4.26 -5.83 -15.27
C ALA A 102 -5.01 -6.48 -16.45
N ASP A 103 -4.41 -6.52 -17.64
CA ASP A 103 -5.01 -7.16 -18.82
C ASP A 103 -5.27 -8.66 -18.61
N GLN A 104 -4.51 -9.31 -17.72
CA GLN A 104 -4.64 -10.72 -17.34
C GLN A 104 -5.53 -10.95 -16.10
N GLY A 105 -6.18 -9.89 -15.58
CA GLY A 105 -7.14 -9.98 -14.49
C GLY A 105 -6.56 -9.77 -13.09
N ASP A 106 -5.34 -9.23 -12.97
CA ASP A 106 -4.85 -8.74 -11.68
C ASP A 106 -5.68 -7.53 -11.23
N PRO A 107 -6.35 -7.58 -10.05
CA PRO A 107 -7.25 -6.51 -9.61
C PRO A 107 -6.52 -5.29 -9.05
N TYR A 108 -5.19 -5.31 -8.96
CA TYR A 108 -4.39 -4.27 -8.28
C TYR A 108 -4.75 -2.85 -8.75
N HIS A 109 -4.81 -2.63 -10.06
CA HIS A 109 -5.15 -1.32 -10.63
C HIS A 109 -6.52 -0.82 -10.12
N GLU A 110 -7.55 -1.65 -10.19
CA GLU A 110 -8.90 -1.29 -9.74
C GLU A 110 -8.94 -1.04 -8.23
N GLN A 111 -8.21 -1.83 -7.43
CA GLN A 111 -8.13 -1.67 -5.98
C GLN A 111 -7.37 -0.40 -5.57
N CYS A 112 -6.34 0.02 -6.32
CA CYS A 112 -5.67 1.30 -6.12
C CYS A 112 -6.64 2.47 -6.34
N HIS A 113 -7.41 2.45 -7.45
CA HIS A 113 -8.43 3.46 -7.73
C HIS A 113 -9.52 3.49 -6.67
N ALA A 114 -10.00 2.32 -6.21
CA ALA A 114 -10.98 2.23 -5.15
C ALA A 114 -10.47 2.82 -3.82
N THR A 115 -9.21 2.53 -3.46
CA THR A 115 -8.56 3.10 -2.27
C THR A 115 -8.46 4.62 -2.37
N ALA A 116 -7.95 5.13 -3.49
CA ALA A 116 -7.75 6.57 -3.67
C ALA A 116 -9.08 7.33 -3.67
N LYS A 117 -10.09 6.80 -4.36
CA LYS A 117 -11.44 7.39 -4.34
C LYS A 117 -12.03 7.42 -2.94
N ALA A 118 -11.94 6.31 -2.20
CA ALA A 118 -12.48 6.23 -0.85
C ALA A 118 -11.77 7.17 0.13
N LEU A 119 -10.44 7.33 0.00
CA LEU A 119 -9.68 8.28 0.81
C LEU A 119 -10.03 9.73 0.44
N ALA A 120 -10.12 10.06 -0.84
CA ALA A 120 -10.53 11.39 -1.30
C ALA A 120 -11.92 11.78 -0.80
N ASP A 121 -12.88 10.83 -0.83
CA ASP A 121 -14.23 11.05 -0.31
C ASP A 121 -14.24 11.34 1.19
N ARG A 122 -13.45 10.58 1.97
CA ARG A 122 -13.32 10.78 3.42
C ARG A 122 -12.68 12.11 3.79
N LEU A 123 -11.75 12.58 2.96
CA LEU A 123 -11.09 13.88 3.09
C LEU A 123 -11.93 15.03 2.50
N ALA A 124 -13.12 14.74 1.95
CA ALA A 124 -13.99 15.69 1.27
C ALA A 124 -13.28 16.48 0.15
N LEU A 125 -12.43 15.81 -0.62
CA LEU A 125 -11.70 16.40 -1.74
C LEU A 125 -12.57 16.46 -2.99
N ASN A 126 -12.55 17.59 -3.69
CA ASN A 126 -13.10 17.66 -5.04
C ASN A 126 -12.14 17.02 -6.07
N SER A 127 -12.61 16.79 -7.30
CA SER A 127 -11.84 16.12 -8.36
C SER A 127 -10.53 16.80 -8.72
N ASP A 128 -10.41 18.12 -8.47
CA ASP A 128 -9.21 18.88 -8.82
C ASP A 128 -8.17 18.87 -7.69
N GLN A 129 -8.56 18.42 -6.49
CA GLN A 129 -7.71 18.42 -5.29
C GLN A 129 -6.95 17.12 -5.05
N TRP A 130 -7.13 16.11 -5.89
CA TRP A 130 -6.38 14.86 -5.77
C TRP A 130 -6.11 14.20 -7.10
N MET A 131 -5.06 13.37 -7.14
CA MET A 131 -4.76 12.50 -8.26
C MET A 131 -4.20 11.18 -7.75
N LEU A 132 -4.52 10.09 -8.46
CA LEU A 132 -3.82 8.82 -8.30
C LEU A 132 -2.70 8.74 -9.34
N THR A 133 -1.53 8.26 -8.92
CA THR A 133 -0.38 8.01 -9.82
C THR A 133 0.27 6.67 -9.50
N PHE A 134 1.11 6.20 -10.42
CA PHE A 134 1.92 5.00 -10.27
C PHE A 134 3.42 5.33 -10.32
N GLN A 135 4.14 5.08 -9.23
CA GLN A 135 5.59 5.23 -9.11
C GLN A 135 6.32 3.97 -9.53
N SER A 136 7.64 4.03 -9.68
CA SER A 136 8.52 2.90 -9.98
C SER A 136 8.12 2.13 -11.24
N ARG A 137 8.92 2.25 -12.29
CA ARG A 137 8.75 1.46 -13.52
C ARG A 137 10.08 0.94 -14.00
N PHE A 138 10.09 -0.27 -14.55
CA PHE A 138 11.29 -0.91 -15.04
C PHE A 138 11.13 -1.46 -16.47
N GLY A 139 12.17 -1.26 -17.28
CA GLY A 139 12.19 -1.73 -18.66
C GLY A 139 11.32 -0.92 -19.61
N LYS A 140 11.09 -1.47 -20.80
CA LYS A 140 10.41 -0.78 -21.92
C LYS A 140 8.94 -1.17 -22.11
N ALA A 141 8.46 -2.15 -21.36
CA ALA A 141 7.07 -2.58 -21.44
C ALA A 141 6.13 -1.46 -20.97
N PRO A 142 4.86 -1.42 -21.38
CA PRO A 142 3.87 -0.52 -20.79
C PRO A 142 3.61 -0.87 -19.31
N TRP A 143 3.55 0.16 -18.47
CA TRP A 143 3.17 0.07 -17.05
C TRP A 143 1.89 0.86 -16.81
N LEU A 144 1.27 0.66 -15.64
CA LEU A 144 0.12 1.44 -15.21
C LEU A 144 0.44 2.94 -15.20
N THR A 145 -0.53 3.74 -15.64
CA THR A 145 -0.43 5.21 -15.78
C THR A 145 -1.58 5.87 -15.01
N PRO A 146 -1.46 7.15 -14.61
CA PRO A 146 -0.36 8.09 -14.91
C PRO A 146 0.89 7.83 -14.06
N TYR A 147 2.07 8.13 -14.60
CA TYR A 147 3.33 7.92 -13.89
C TYR A 147 3.62 9.05 -12.90
N THR A 148 4.06 8.73 -11.69
CA THR A 148 4.28 9.74 -10.62
C THR A 148 5.34 10.78 -11.03
N ASP A 149 6.50 10.34 -11.53
CA ASP A 149 7.59 11.22 -11.98
C ASP A 149 7.12 12.22 -13.04
N LYS A 150 6.42 11.74 -14.08
CA LYS A 150 5.91 12.56 -15.18
C LYS A 150 4.77 13.46 -14.79
N THR A 151 3.96 13.02 -13.83
CA THR A 151 2.88 13.86 -13.29
C THR A 151 3.48 15.03 -12.53
N LEU A 152 4.43 14.78 -11.62
CA LEU A 152 5.08 15.82 -10.83
C LEU A 152 5.87 16.80 -11.71
N GLU A 153 6.54 16.33 -12.77
CA GLU A 153 7.22 17.18 -13.76
C GLU A 153 6.23 18.13 -14.48
N ALA A 154 5.00 17.70 -14.74
CA ALA A 154 4.02 18.47 -15.52
C ALA A 154 3.15 19.43 -14.67
N LEU A 155 2.96 19.13 -13.39
CA LEU A 155 2.01 19.85 -12.53
C LEU A 155 2.29 21.37 -12.39
N PRO A 156 3.53 21.84 -12.18
CA PRO A 156 3.81 23.27 -12.08
C PRO A 156 3.42 24.05 -13.34
N ALA A 157 3.71 23.50 -14.53
CA ALA A 157 3.32 24.10 -15.81
C ALA A 157 1.80 24.17 -16.00
N SER A 158 1.05 23.29 -15.33
CA SER A 158 -0.42 23.30 -15.31
C SER A 158 -1.02 24.21 -14.21
N GLY A 159 -0.18 24.89 -13.44
CA GLY A 159 -0.59 25.85 -12.41
C GLY A 159 -0.70 25.28 -11.00
N THR A 160 -0.36 24.00 -10.77
CA THR A 160 -0.27 23.41 -9.42
C THR A 160 1.14 23.56 -8.88
N ASN A 161 1.34 24.43 -7.90
CA ASN A 161 2.64 24.79 -7.34
C ASN A 161 2.88 24.18 -5.95
N SER A 162 1.87 23.57 -5.33
CA SER A 162 2.07 22.82 -4.09
C SER A 162 1.36 21.46 -4.08
N VAL A 163 2.07 20.43 -3.61
CA VAL A 163 1.56 19.06 -3.53
C VAL A 163 1.88 18.41 -2.19
N ASP A 164 0.93 17.64 -1.68
CA ASP A 164 1.16 16.61 -0.66
C ASP A 164 1.13 15.24 -1.34
N ILE A 165 2.02 14.32 -0.97
CA ILE A 165 2.04 12.96 -1.55
C ILE A 165 2.04 11.89 -0.46
N ILE A 166 1.20 10.87 -0.65
CA ILE A 166 1.08 9.70 0.24
C ILE A 166 1.17 8.42 -0.58
N CYS A 167 1.63 7.32 0.04
CA CYS A 167 1.83 6.02 -0.61
C CYS A 167 0.95 4.92 0.00
N PRO A 168 -0.38 4.86 -0.28
CA PRO A 168 -1.28 3.93 0.41
C PRO A 168 -0.95 2.45 0.15
N GLY A 169 -0.25 2.14 -0.94
CA GLY A 169 0.18 0.77 -1.25
C GLY A 169 1.21 0.18 -0.28
N PHE A 170 1.80 0.99 0.59
CA PHE A 170 2.84 0.58 1.53
C PHE A 170 2.37 0.74 2.98
N ALA A 171 2.52 -0.33 3.77
CA ALA A 171 2.20 -0.32 5.20
C ALA A 171 3.26 0.42 6.04
N ALA A 172 4.50 0.42 5.59
CA ALA A 172 5.65 1.03 6.27
C ALA A 172 6.60 1.65 5.24
N ASP A 173 7.36 2.65 5.68
CA ASP A 173 8.33 3.32 4.83
C ASP A 173 9.47 2.39 4.41
N CYS A 174 9.91 2.56 3.17
CA CYS A 174 10.95 1.78 2.52
C CYS A 174 11.70 2.66 1.51
N LEU A 175 12.59 2.05 0.73
CA LEU A 175 13.41 2.72 -0.28
C LEU A 175 12.53 3.50 -1.28
N GLU A 176 11.46 2.85 -1.76
CA GLU A 176 10.55 3.40 -2.75
C GLU A 176 9.72 4.57 -2.20
N THR A 177 9.59 4.73 -0.88
CA THR A 177 8.84 5.85 -0.31
C THR A 177 9.76 6.98 0.15
N LEU A 178 10.90 6.66 0.75
CA LEU A 178 11.82 7.67 1.28
C LEU A 178 12.73 8.23 0.19
N GLU A 179 13.40 7.39 -0.59
CA GLU A 179 14.34 7.86 -1.60
C GLU A 179 13.61 8.27 -2.88
N GLU A 180 12.79 7.38 -3.46
CA GLU A 180 12.12 7.69 -4.73
C GLU A 180 11.05 8.79 -4.57
N ILE A 181 10.15 8.67 -3.59
CA ILE A 181 9.07 9.65 -3.41
C ILE A 181 9.53 10.90 -2.67
N ALA A 182 10.10 10.77 -1.48
CA ALA A 182 10.38 11.93 -0.65
C ALA A 182 11.61 12.75 -1.11
N GLU A 183 12.55 12.14 -1.83
CA GLU A 183 13.75 12.82 -2.35
C GLU A 183 13.68 13.03 -3.87
N GLU A 184 13.77 11.96 -4.69
CA GLU A 184 13.91 12.10 -6.15
C GLU A 184 12.71 12.82 -6.78
N ASN A 185 11.48 12.43 -6.42
CA ASN A 185 10.28 13.04 -6.94
C ASN A 185 10.02 14.46 -6.40
N ALA A 186 10.50 14.77 -5.19
CA ALA A 186 10.50 16.13 -4.67
C ALA A 186 11.41 17.03 -5.52
N GLU A 187 12.62 16.55 -5.85
CA GLU A 187 13.53 17.28 -6.73
C GLU A 187 12.96 17.47 -8.14
N ILE A 188 12.27 16.47 -8.69
CA ILE A 188 11.61 16.58 -10.01
C ILE A 188 10.57 17.70 -10.00
N PHE A 189 9.72 17.74 -8.96
CA PHE A 189 8.68 18.76 -8.82
C PHE A 189 9.29 20.17 -8.67
N GLU A 190 10.31 20.31 -7.82
CA GLU A 190 11.00 21.58 -7.60
C GLU A 190 11.71 22.08 -8.87
N LYS A 191 12.44 21.20 -9.57
CA LYS A 191 13.13 21.54 -10.83
C LYS A 191 12.16 21.92 -11.95
N ALA A 192 10.94 21.40 -11.92
CA ALA A 192 9.87 21.78 -12.85
C ALA A 192 9.20 23.12 -12.51
N GLY A 193 9.57 23.77 -11.41
CA GLY A 193 9.03 25.06 -10.97
C GLY A 193 7.99 24.98 -9.86
N GLY A 194 7.79 23.81 -9.25
CA GLY A 194 6.96 23.63 -8.07
C GLY A 194 7.56 24.32 -6.85
N ASN A 195 6.72 24.86 -5.97
CA ASN A 195 7.16 25.63 -4.80
C ASN A 195 7.16 24.81 -3.50
N THR A 196 6.14 23.98 -3.29
CA THR A 196 6.01 23.22 -2.04
C THR A 196 5.70 21.76 -2.33
N PHE A 197 6.57 20.88 -1.86
CA PHE A 197 6.37 19.44 -1.87
C PHE A 197 6.36 18.95 -0.44
N SER A 198 5.46 18.02 -0.10
CA SER A 198 5.40 17.43 1.22
C SER A 198 5.04 15.95 1.16
N TYR A 199 5.89 15.11 1.73
CA TYR A 199 5.65 13.68 1.86
C TYR A 199 4.89 13.38 3.17
N ILE A 200 3.82 12.60 3.07
CA ILE A 200 3.06 12.06 4.19
C ILE A 200 3.58 10.64 4.45
N PRO A 201 4.25 10.37 5.59
CA PRO A 201 4.82 9.06 5.89
C PRO A 201 3.80 7.94 5.82
N CYS A 202 4.28 6.73 5.53
CA CYS A 202 3.45 5.53 5.62
C CYS A 202 2.86 5.37 7.03
N LEU A 203 1.83 4.52 7.15
CA LEU A 203 1.19 4.31 8.44
C LEU A 203 2.12 3.71 9.50
N ASN A 204 3.19 3.02 9.09
CA ASN A 204 4.26 2.55 9.97
C ASN A 204 3.68 1.83 11.21
N ALA A 205 4.23 2.11 12.39
CA ALA A 205 3.80 1.56 13.67
C ALA A 205 2.73 2.41 14.38
N ARG A 206 1.95 3.22 13.65
CA ARG A 206 0.86 3.99 14.27
C ARG A 206 -0.14 3.06 14.97
N HIS A 207 -0.63 3.51 16.12
CA HIS A 207 -1.54 2.70 16.95
C HIS A 207 -2.87 2.41 16.25
N ASP A 208 -3.42 3.38 15.51
CA ASP A 208 -4.64 3.22 14.72
C ASP A 208 -4.46 2.25 13.56
N HIS A 209 -3.28 2.23 12.92
CA HIS A 209 -2.93 1.24 11.90
C HIS A 209 -2.86 -0.18 12.48
N ILE A 210 -2.17 -0.38 13.60
CA ILE A 210 -2.10 -1.70 14.26
C ILE A 210 -3.50 -2.18 14.66
N LYS A 211 -4.35 -1.28 15.18
CA LYS A 211 -5.77 -1.57 15.45
C LYS A 211 -6.54 -1.95 14.19
N ALA A 212 -6.31 -1.25 13.08
CA ALA A 212 -6.94 -1.57 11.80
C ALA A 212 -6.57 -2.98 11.32
N LEU A 213 -5.29 -3.35 11.36
CA LEU A 213 -4.83 -4.70 11.01
C LEU A 213 -5.45 -5.77 11.94
N SER A 214 -5.52 -5.50 13.24
CA SER A 214 -6.19 -6.42 14.17
C SER A 214 -7.69 -6.56 13.87
N ALA A 215 -8.36 -5.48 13.50
CA ALA A 215 -9.77 -5.49 13.13
C ALA A 215 -10.01 -6.31 11.85
N VAL A 216 -9.15 -6.16 10.83
CA VAL A 216 -9.17 -7.00 9.62
C VAL A 216 -9.11 -8.48 10.01
N ILE A 217 -8.11 -8.89 10.79
CA ILE A 217 -7.94 -10.29 11.21
C ILE A 217 -9.18 -10.80 11.98
N ARG A 218 -9.72 -10.00 12.91
CA ARG A 218 -10.89 -10.39 13.71
C ARG A 218 -12.17 -10.49 12.88
N GLN A 219 -12.31 -9.66 11.86
CA GLN A 219 -13.44 -9.71 10.94
C GLN A 219 -13.38 -10.94 10.03
N ASP A 220 -12.18 -11.33 9.60
CA ASP A 220 -11.95 -12.48 8.71
C ASP A 220 -12.10 -13.83 9.43
N VAL A 221 -11.62 -13.94 10.68
CA VAL A 221 -11.68 -15.19 11.46
C VAL A 221 -12.34 -15.00 12.83
N PRO A 222 -13.60 -14.54 12.91
CA PRO A 222 -14.25 -14.22 14.19
C PRO A 222 -14.35 -15.43 15.12
N GLY A 223 -14.58 -16.62 14.56
CA GLY A 223 -14.66 -17.87 15.31
C GLY A 223 -13.34 -18.31 15.95
N TRP A 224 -12.21 -17.70 15.58
CA TRP A 224 -10.91 -18.04 16.18
C TRP A 224 -10.63 -17.28 17.48
N PHE A 225 -11.37 -16.18 17.72
CA PHE A 225 -11.28 -15.34 18.91
C PHE A 225 -12.45 -15.54 19.88
N ALA A 226 -13.40 -16.40 19.55
CA ALA A 226 -14.47 -16.77 20.47
C ALA A 226 -13.88 -17.50 21.70
N PRO A 227 -14.40 -17.25 22.91
CA PRO A 227 -13.93 -17.87 24.15
C PRO A 227 -14.13 -19.39 24.19
#